data_AF-A0A959YDY9-F1
#
_entry.id   AF-A0A959YDY9-F1
#
_cell.length_a   1.000
_cell.length_b   1.000
_cell.length_c   1.000
_cell.angle_alpha   90.00
_cell.angle_beta   90.00
_cell.angle_gamma   90.00
#
_symmetry.space_group_name_H-M   'P 1'
#
loop_
_entity.id
_entity.type
_entity.pdbx_description
1 polymer ?
#
loop_
_entity_poly.entity_id
_entity_poly.type
_entity_poly.pdbx_seq_one_letter_code
_entity_poly.pdbx_strand_id
1 'polypeptide(L)'
;MEQDAKDHQARIPIDGRAAMAQLRERLLPRAARIGLTANDLTPDLDLVRSGLLDSLAFVDLIANMEQELGVQVDLEQALAAGRITTISAVVGLFLHHER
;
A
#
# COMPACT_ATOMS: atom_id res chain seq x y z
N MET A 1 16.22 19.24 -20.85
CA MET A 1 16.65 18.18 -19.90
C MET A 1 15.63 18.13 -18.77
N GLU A 2 14.88 17.09 -18.47
CA GLU A 2 14.55 15.81 -19.11
C GLU A 2 13.52 15.20 -18.15
N GLN A 3 12.23 15.46 -18.34
CA GLN A 3 11.16 14.77 -17.59
C GLN A 3 10.01 14.46 -18.54
N ASP A 4 10.39 13.80 -19.64
CA ASP A 4 9.50 13.17 -20.60
C ASP A 4 9.83 11.67 -20.52
N ALA A 5 9.40 11.03 -19.45
CA ALA A 5 9.49 9.58 -19.27
C ALA A 5 8.70 9.19 -18.02
N LYS A 6 7.41 8.87 -18.20
CA LYS A 6 6.69 7.82 -17.46
C LYS A 6 5.25 7.61 -17.94
N ASP A 7 4.92 8.04 -19.15
CA ASP A 7 3.75 7.51 -19.87
C ASP A 7 4.11 6.14 -20.45
N HIS A 8 4.13 5.13 -19.57
CA HIS A 8 4.05 3.73 -19.97
C HIS A 8 3.18 3.04 -18.93
N GLN A 9 1.90 3.40 -18.92
CA GLN A 9 0.86 2.59 -18.31
C GLN A 9 0.72 1.29 -19.11
N ALA A 10 1.72 0.42 -18.97
CA ALA A 10 1.52 -0.99 -19.16
C ALA A 10 0.38 -1.34 -18.20
N ARG A 11 -0.72 -1.88 -18.73
CA ARG A 11 -1.77 -2.52 -17.91
C ARG A 11 -1.11 -3.71 -17.21
N ILE A 12 -0.41 -3.46 -16.12
CA ILE A 12 0.17 -4.49 -15.28
C ILE A 12 -1.04 -5.15 -14.62
N PRO A 13 -1.29 -6.46 -14.82
CA PRO A 13 -2.25 -7.16 -13.98
C PRO A 13 -1.86 -6.85 -12.53
N ILE A 14 -2.82 -6.46 -11.67
CA ILE A 14 -2.52 -6.12 -10.28
C ILE A 14 -2.07 -7.39 -9.56
N ASP A 15 -0.79 -7.69 -9.73
CA ASP A 15 -0.08 -8.75 -9.03
C ASP A 15 0.22 -8.20 -7.64
N GLY A 16 0.01 -9.02 -6.61
CA GLY A 16 0.33 -8.63 -5.22
C GLY A 16 1.77 -8.17 -5.04
N ARG A 17 2.68 -8.55 -5.96
CA ARG A 17 4.05 -8.02 -6.04
C ARG A 17 4.11 -6.53 -6.36
N ALA A 18 3.28 -6.03 -7.27
CA ALA A 18 3.22 -4.62 -7.63
C ALA A 18 2.68 -3.77 -6.47
N ALA A 19 1.58 -4.23 -5.85
CA ALA A 19 1.00 -3.59 -4.66
C ALA A 19 2.00 -3.57 -3.50
N MET A 20 2.69 -4.70 -3.25
CA MET A 20 3.74 -4.77 -2.22
C MET A 20 4.91 -3.83 -2.53
N ALA A 21 5.36 -3.73 -3.78
CA ALA A 21 6.45 -2.82 -4.16
C ALA A 21 6.08 -1.35 -3.94
N GLN A 22 4.91 -0.92 -4.40
CA GLN A 22 4.35 0.43 -4.16
C GLN A 22 4.22 0.73 -2.67
N LEU A 23 3.69 -0.22 -1.91
CA LEU A 23 3.55 -0.10 -0.46
C LEU A 23 4.93 0.09 0.19
N ARG A 24 5.90 -0.77 -0.14
CA ARG A 24 7.25 -0.73 0.44
C ARG A 24 7.98 0.57 0.14
N GLU A 25 7.90 1.06 -1.09
CA GLU A 25 8.52 2.34 -1.51
C GLU A 25 8.02 3.51 -0.65
N ARG A 26 6.73 3.51 -0.32
CA ARG A 26 6.09 4.56 0.50
C ARG A 26 6.35 4.38 2.00
N LEU A 27 6.49 3.14 2.46
CA LEU A 27 6.73 2.83 3.86
C LEU A 27 8.19 3.01 4.27
N LEU A 28 9.15 2.67 3.41
CA LEU A 28 10.59 2.78 3.67
C LEU A 28 11.04 4.14 4.25
N PRO A 29 10.71 5.30 3.66
CA PRO A 29 11.12 6.59 4.20
C PRO A 29 10.44 6.89 5.55
N ARG A 30 9.24 6.36 5.81
CA ARG A 30 8.54 6.51 7.10
C ARG A 30 9.14 5.58 8.16
N ALA A 31 9.47 4.35 7.77
CA ALA A 31 10.09 3.33 8.60
C ALA A 31 11.45 3.81 9.09
N ALA A 32 12.27 4.35 8.19
CA ALA A 32 13.57 4.91 8.53
C ALA A 32 13.48 6.05 9.57
N ARG A 33 12.41 6.86 9.55
CA ARG A 33 12.21 7.96 10.53
C ARG A 33 11.95 7.47 11.94
N ILE A 34 11.40 6.27 12.08
CA ILE A 34 11.13 5.63 13.38
C ILE A 34 12.16 4.55 13.73
N GLY A 35 13.24 4.44 12.95
CA GLY A 35 14.33 3.48 13.19
C GLY A 35 14.06 2.05 12.69
N LEU A 36 13.00 1.85 11.90
CA LEU A 36 12.71 0.57 11.25
C LEU A 36 13.42 0.45 9.90
N THR A 37 13.80 -0.78 9.55
CA THR A 37 14.44 -1.11 8.28
C THR A 37 13.48 -1.83 7.34
N ALA A 38 13.90 -2.03 6.10
CA ALA A 38 13.14 -2.83 5.14
C ALA A 38 12.87 -4.28 5.61
N ASN A 39 13.70 -4.82 6.52
CA ASN A 39 13.52 -6.16 7.08
C ASN A 39 12.46 -6.19 8.19
N ASP A 40 12.21 -5.05 8.84
CA ASP A 40 11.18 -4.93 9.88
C ASP A 40 9.77 -4.75 9.29
N LEU A 41 9.67 -4.43 8.00
CA LEU A 41 8.42 -4.37 7.23
C LEU A 41 7.89 -5.78 6.92
N THR A 42 7.56 -6.53 7.97
CA THR A 42 7.00 -7.88 7.87
C THR A 42 5.54 -7.84 7.41
N PRO A 43 5.02 -8.90 6.75
CA PRO A 43 3.64 -8.93 6.28
C PRO A 43 2.59 -8.74 7.40
N ASP A 44 2.89 -9.21 8.61
CA ASP A 44 2.05 -9.05 9.80
C ASP A 44 2.22 -7.71 10.52
N LEU A 45 3.10 -6.82 10.04
CA LEU A 45 3.32 -5.51 10.65
C LEU A 45 2.07 -4.66 10.47
N ASP A 46 1.48 -4.26 11.60
CA ASP A 46 0.37 -3.31 11.65
C ASP A 46 0.91 -1.89 11.46
N LEU A 47 0.61 -1.30 10.30
CA LEU A 47 1.09 0.02 9.89
C LEU A 47 0.58 1.13 10.81
N VAL A 48 -0.64 1.00 11.32
CA VAL A 48 -1.24 2.03 12.19
C VAL A 48 -0.79 1.85 13.63
N ARG A 49 -0.84 0.61 14.13
CA ARG A 49 -0.48 0.30 15.52
C ARG A 49 1.03 0.40 15.78
N SER A 50 1.87 0.16 14.76
CA SER A 50 3.32 0.38 14.87
C SER A 50 3.71 1.86 14.94
N GLY A 51 2.77 2.78 14.68
CA GLY A 51 3.05 4.21 14.56
C GLY A 51 3.78 4.59 13.26
N LEU A 52 3.83 3.66 12.30
CA LEU A 52 4.42 3.92 10.98
C LEU A 52 3.52 4.80 10.11
N LEU A 53 2.20 4.66 10.27
CA LEU A 53 1.16 5.48 9.69
C LEU A 53 0.16 5.89 10.77
N ASP A 54 -0.35 7.11 10.67
CA ASP A 54 -1.56 7.50 11.38
C ASP A 54 -2.80 7.02 10.61
N SER A 55 -3.97 7.01 11.27
CA SER A 55 -5.24 6.61 10.63
C SER A 55 -5.54 7.39 9.35
N LEU A 56 -5.23 8.70 9.33
CA LEU A 56 -5.38 9.54 8.13
C LEU A 56 -4.36 9.17 7.05
N ALA A 57 -3.08 9.02 7.42
CA ALA A 57 -2.02 8.66 6.49
C ALA A 57 -2.22 7.28 5.86
N PHE A 58 -2.89 6.37 6.57
CA PHE A 58 -3.32 5.08 6.05
C PHE A 58 -4.40 5.24 4.96
N VAL A 59 -5.45 6.02 5.22
CA VAL A 59 -6.50 6.27 4.21
C VAL A 59 -5.91 6.95 2.97
N ASP A 60 -5.06 7.96 3.15
CA ASP A 60 -4.37 8.63 2.04
C ASP A 60 -3.49 7.67 1.25
N LEU A 61 -2.80 6.73 1.92
CA LEU A 61 -1.97 5.73 1.28
C LEU A 61 -2.81 4.82 0.37
N ILE A 62 -3.93 4.32 0.88
CA ILE A 62 -4.84 3.46 0.10
C ILE A 62 -5.38 4.23 -1.10
N ALA A 63 -5.91 5.45 -0.89
CA ALA A 63 -6.45 6.29 -1.96
C ALA A 63 -5.42 6.57 -3.06
N ASN A 64 -4.17 6.85 -2.70
CA ASN A 64 -3.10 7.05 -3.67
C ASN A 64 -2.77 5.76 -4.44
N MET A 65 -2.74 4.61 -3.75
CA MET A 65 -2.49 3.31 -4.40
C MET A 65 -3.63 2.92 -5.35
N GLU A 66 -4.89 3.20 -5.00
CA GLU A 66 -6.05 3.02 -5.88
C GLU A 66 -5.91 3.80 -7.18
N GLN A 67 -5.58 5.10 -7.10
CA GLN A 67 -5.42 5.94 -8.28
C GLN A 67 -4.25 5.49 -9.17
N GLU A 68 -3.13 5.12 -8.56
CA GLU A 68 -1.92 4.68 -9.28
C GLU A 68 -2.09 3.31 -9.95
N LEU A 69 -2.81 2.40 -9.29
CA LEU A 69 -3.08 1.06 -9.79
C LEU A 69 -4.33 1.01 -10.67
N GLY A 70 -5.13 2.07 -10.69
CA GLY A 70 -6.39 2.13 -11.44
C GLY A 70 -7.44 1.14 -10.93
N VAL A 71 -7.45 0.86 -9.62
CA VAL A 71 -8.43 -0.03 -8.97
C VAL A 71 -9.11 0.68 -7.81
N GLN A 72 -10.23 0.12 -7.34
CA GLN A 72 -11.07 0.76 -6.33
C GLN A 72 -11.37 -0.22 -5.20
N VAL A 73 -10.64 -0.17 -4.10
CA VAL A 73 -10.78 -1.10 -2.99
C VAL A 73 -11.94 -0.71 -2.07
N ASP A 74 -12.67 -1.69 -1.56
CA ASP A 74 -13.77 -1.45 -0.63
C ASP A 74 -13.22 -1.31 0.80
N LEU A 75 -12.66 -0.14 1.11
CA LEU A 75 -12.03 0.13 2.40
C LEU A 75 -13.05 0.05 3.55
N GLU A 76 -14.28 0.46 3.32
CA GLU A 76 -15.36 0.42 4.32
C GLU A 76 -15.69 -1.01 4.72
N GLN A 77 -15.90 -1.88 3.72
CA GLN A 77 -16.15 -3.30 3.97
C GLN A 77 -14.95 -3.97 4.64
N ALA A 78 -13.74 -3.64 4.21
CA ALA A 78 -12.54 -4.19 4.79
C ALA A 78 -12.34 -3.74 6.25
N LEU A 79 -12.56 -2.46 6.57
CA LEU A 79 -12.55 -1.92 7.93
C LEU A 79 -13.55 -2.67 8.83
N ALA A 80 -14.74 -2.95 8.30
CA ALA A 80 -15.77 -3.71 9.00
C ALA A 80 -15.37 -5.19 9.25
N ALA A 81 -14.63 -5.81 8.32
CA ALA A 81 -14.09 -7.16 8.47
C ALA A 81 -12.93 -7.25 9.48
N GLY A 82 -12.23 -6.14 9.73
CA GLY A 82 -11.18 -6.00 10.73
C GLY A 82 -9.77 -6.39 10.27
N ARG A 83 -8.75 -5.86 10.97
CA ARG A 83 -7.30 -6.05 10.72
C ARG A 83 -6.82 -5.73 9.30
N ILE A 84 -7.29 -4.62 8.73
CA ILE A 84 -6.82 -4.16 7.42
C ILE A 84 -5.52 -3.35 7.43
N THR A 85 -5.04 -3.02 8.63
CA THR A 85 -3.90 -2.12 8.81
C THR A 85 -2.57 -2.85 8.68
N THR A 86 -2.55 -4.16 8.44
CA THR A 86 -1.32 -4.92 8.21
C THR A 86 -0.87 -4.89 6.76
N ILE A 87 0.44 -5.01 6.52
CA ILE A 87 1.01 -5.07 5.15
C ILE A 87 0.32 -6.14 4.29
N SER A 88 0.16 -7.35 4.82
CA SER A 88 -0.55 -8.44 4.13
C SER A 88 -1.98 -8.08 3.79
N ALA A 89 -2.72 -7.47 4.72
CA ALA A 89 -4.11 -7.15 4.51
C ALA A 89 -4.26 -6.05 3.46
N VAL A 90 -3.43 -4.99 3.53
CA VAL A 90 -3.39 -3.93 2.51
C VAL A 90 -3.13 -4.50 1.13
N VAL A 91 -2.09 -5.32 0.97
CA VAL A 91 -1.80 -5.97 -0.32
C VAL A 91 -2.96 -6.87 -0.75
N GLY A 92 -3.61 -7.54 0.20
CA GLY A 92 -4.82 -8.35 -0.02
C GLY A 92 -5.99 -7.58 -0.60
N LEU A 93 -6.18 -6.31 -0.24
CA LEU A 93 -7.25 -5.45 -0.77
C LEU A 93 -7.12 -5.28 -2.29
N PHE A 94 -5.89 -5.11 -2.77
CA PHE A 94 -5.59 -4.95 -4.19
C PHE A 94 -5.61 -6.28 -4.96
N LEU A 95 -5.47 -7.41 -4.26
CA LEU A 95 -5.51 -8.75 -4.83
C LEU A 95 -6.92 -9.32 -5.00
N HIS A 96 -7.85 -8.97 -4.11
CA HIS A 96 -9.24 -9.47 -4.14
C HIS A 96 -10.13 -8.76 -5.18
N HIS A 97 -9.54 -7.93 -6.05
CA HIS A 97 -10.22 -7.35 -7.20
C HIS A 97 -10.36 -8.38 -8.34
N GLU A 98 -11.14 -9.44 -8.08
CA GLU A 98 -11.64 -10.31 -9.14
C GLU A 98 -12.86 -9.64 -9.81
N ARG A 99 -12.61 -9.10 -11.01
CA ARG A 99 -13.52 -8.99 -12.18
C ARG A 99 -14.97 -8.57 -11.95
#